data_AF-Q26643-F1
#
_entry.id   AF-Q26643-F1
#
_cell.length_a   1.000
_cell.length_b   1.000
_cell.length_c   1.000
_cell.angle_alpha   90.00
_cell.angle_beta   90.00
_cell.angle_gamma   90.00
#
_symmetry.space_group_name_H-M   'P 1'
#
loop_
_entity.id
_entity.type
_entity.pdbx_description
1 polymer ?
#
loop_
_entity_poly.entity_id
_entity_poly.type
_entity_poly.pdbx_seq_one_letter_code
_entity_poly.pdbx_strand_id
1 'polypeptide(L)'
;MTIKNVLKLAALLGVLALVQAEEQTYRMCVPQKYYEDCLNLLKDPSEAGIRMECVAGRDRIDCLDKINQRKADVLASEPEDMYVAYHTKNSDYKVISEIRTQEDKDAAFRYEGIILVKKNSNIHSLKELRGAKSCHTGFGRNVGFKIPVTKLKNAHILKVSMDPELTATERELKALSEFFSESCLVGTYSPYPETDRLLKKKYPNLCALCEKPEQCNYPDKFSGYDGAIRCLDKGKGEVAFTKVQFIKKYFGMVPGVTAEGDPSEFEYLCEDGSRRPLNGPACSWAQRPWTGYISNVDAVSGDEKLHNLQHRLEKFFENGLHAENKEAASHLLINPNAVYHSKPQAVDPKEYLEKAGYKDVIERDGSAIRKMKMCVQTDVEMQKCDTMRRAAYSREIRPEIECVQEKDCILAVKDNKADMVAVPAQNYKEARDGKLKPIVYESYGPNNVYVAVVDSALTKENLQSMPIHYNGQDHRAEKAAAYLNKLRGINTCQTTPSSEKNIMIVNAQQLEQYKNKQLLCSSLDKKPVTEWQSCNLEANLPVGVFIRETMTPVEQETMKHLFVSLSDKFGSKGKLPDVFTLFGQYKDNVHNVLFADDAVEFVTELKNPNTNEQTYNGLKCDTNTIKKN
;
A
#
# COMPACT_ATOMS: atom_id res chain seq x y z
N MET A 1 19.67 52.58 80.48
CA MET A 1 18.58 52.44 79.51
C MET A 1 18.98 51.39 78.48
N THR A 2 18.16 50.38 78.31
CA THR A 2 18.46 49.10 77.64
C THR A 2 18.42 49.24 76.12
N ILE A 3 19.57 49.12 75.44
CA ILE A 3 19.65 48.90 73.97
C ILE A 3 20.41 47.60 73.74
N LYS A 4 19.68 46.48 73.80
CA LYS A 4 20.11 45.17 73.30
C LYS A 4 18.83 44.44 72.90
N ASN A 5 18.45 44.51 71.62
CA ASN A 5 17.57 43.56 70.92
C ASN A 5 17.29 44.02 69.48
N VAL A 6 18.31 44.08 68.62
CA VAL A 6 18.12 44.13 67.15
C VAL A 6 19.26 43.33 66.50
N LEU A 7 19.23 42.00 66.59
CA LEU A 7 20.14 41.12 65.82
C LEU A 7 19.67 39.66 65.83
N LYS A 8 18.43 39.41 65.38
CA LYS A 8 17.92 38.05 65.03
C LYS A 8 16.89 38.08 63.87
N LEU A 9 17.17 38.84 62.81
CA LEU A 9 16.41 38.78 61.55
C LEU A 9 17.40 38.76 60.37
N ALA A 10 18.14 37.67 60.22
CA ALA A 10 18.98 37.40 59.06
C ALA A 10 19.22 35.88 58.92
N ALA A 11 18.15 35.10 58.77
CA ALA A 11 18.22 33.68 58.42
C ALA A 11 16.89 33.18 57.82
N LEU A 12 16.37 33.91 56.82
CA LEU A 12 15.31 33.45 55.92
C LEU A 12 15.77 33.74 54.49
N LEU A 13 16.93 33.19 54.12
CA LEU A 13 17.30 32.96 52.73
C LEU A 13 16.42 31.82 52.24
N GLY A 14 15.27 32.19 51.69
CA GLY A 14 14.40 31.28 50.95
C GLY A 14 15.20 30.67 49.81
N VAL A 15 15.44 29.37 49.90
CA VAL A 15 15.87 28.55 48.77
C VAL A 15 14.74 28.60 47.76
N LEU A 16 14.83 29.53 46.81
CA LEU A 16 14.14 29.45 45.52
C LEU A 16 14.69 28.21 44.82
N ALA A 17 14.11 27.05 45.14
CA ALA A 17 14.17 25.91 44.26
C ALA A 17 13.52 26.36 42.95
N LEU A 18 14.35 26.75 41.99
CA LEU A 18 14.00 26.82 40.59
C LEU A 18 13.47 25.42 40.25
N VAL A 19 12.15 25.26 40.30
CA VAL A 19 11.47 24.16 39.65
C VAL A 19 11.76 24.38 38.17
N GLN A 20 12.87 23.83 37.68
CA GLN A 20 13.08 23.69 36.25
C GLN A 20 11.89 22.88 35.77
N ALA A 21 10.94 23.52 35.10
CA ALA A 21 9.85 22.85 34.45
C ALA A 21 10.49 21.78 33.54
N GLU A 22 10.22 20.52 33.85
CA GLU A 22 10.73 19.39 33.09
C GLU A 22 10.20 19.57 31.66
N GLU A 23 11.09 19.88 30.70
CA GLU A 23 10.64 20.15 29.34
C GLU A 23 9.97 18.89 28.76
N GLN A 24 8.80 19.09 28.16
CA GLN A 24 7.97 18.04 27.57
C GLN A 24 8.77 17.16 26.59
N THR A 25 8.75 15.83 26.74
CA THR A 25 9.28 14.88 25.74
C THR A 25 8.18 14.52 24.73
N TYR A 26 8.52 14.47 23.44
CA TYR A 26 7.55 14.15 22.37
C TYR A 26 7.77 12.74 21.80
N ARG A 27 6.68 12.04 21.54
CA ARG A 27 6.64 10.67 21.02
C ARG A 27 6.47 10.67 19.50
N MET A 28 7.52 10.28 18.77
CA MET A 28 7.43 10.04 17.34
C MET A 28 6.95 8.61 17.08
N CYS A 29 5.78 8.46 16.45
CA CYS A 29 5.35 7.14 16.00
C CYS A 29 6.00 6.76 14.67
N VAL A 30 6.55 5.55 14.60
CA VAL A 30 7.10 4.96 13.38
C VAL A 30 6.59 3.53 13.21
N PRO A 31 6.45 3.02 11.97
CA PRO A 31 6.18 1.60 11.74
C PRO A 31 7.20 0.71 12.47
N GLN A 32 6.76 -0.42 13.03
CA GLN A 32 7.53 -1.31 13.89
C GLN A 32 8.83 -1.75 13.24
N LYS A 33 8.79 -2.00 11.92
CA LYS A 33 9.96 -2.38 11.12
C LYS A 33 11.04 -1.29 11.00
N TYR A 34 10.72 -0.04 11.34
CA TYR A 34 11.64 1.12 11.34
C TYR A 34 11.90 1.66 12.75
N TYR A 35 11.52 0.91 13.79
CA TYR A 35 11.69 1.34 15.18
C TYR A 35 13.16 1.57 15.54
N GLU A 36 14.04 0.64 15.18
CA GLU A 36 15.48 0.76 15.42
C GLU A 36 16.12 1.93 14.64
N ASP A 37 15.65 2.19 13.42
CA ASP A 37 16.10 3.33 12.62
C ASP A 37 15.79 4.65 13.34
N CYS A 38 14.58 4.76 13.90
CA CYS A 38 14.16 5.92 14.69
C CYS A 38 15.05 6.10 15.94
N LEU A 39 15.32 5.03 16.69
CA LEU A 39 16.21 5.08 17.85
C LEU A 39 17.62 5.53 17.47
N ASN A 40 18.13 5.07 16.32
CA ASN A 40 19.44 5.48 15.83
C ASN A 40 19.50 6.96 15.46
N LEU A 41 18.46 7.54 14.86
CA LEU A 41 18.43 8.96 14.51
C LEU A 41 18.22 9.88 15.72
N LEU A 42 17.63 9.38 16.80
CA LEU A 42 17.52 10.10 18.08
C LEU A 42 18.83 10.19 18.86
N LYS A 43 19.86 9.42 18.51
CA LYS A 43 21.18 9.50 19.15
C LYS A 43 21.81 10.85 18.83
N ASP A 44 21.88 11.71 19.84
CA ASP A 44 22.55 13.00 19.80
C ASP A 44 23.67 12.98 20.85
N PRO A 45 24.93 13.34 20.50
CA PRO A 45 26.06 13.36 21.42
C PRO A 45 25.94 14.43 22.52
N SER A 46 25.00 15.38 22.44
CA SER A 46 24.75 16.35 23.50
C SER A 46 24.08 15.70 24.72
N GLU A 47 24.44 16.13 25.95
CA GLU A 47 23.80 15.64 27.18
C GLU A 47 22.28 15.87 27.21
N ALA A 48 21.78 16.86 26.48
CA ALA A 48 20.35 17.18 26.43
C ALA A 48 19.55 16.22 25.53
N GLY A 49 20.20 15.63 24.52
CA GLY A 49 19.54 14.91 23.44
C GLY A 49 18.49 15.75 22.67
N ILE A 50 17.77 15.11 21.75
CA ILE A 50 16.63 15.74 21.03
C ILE A 50 15.37 15.83 21.92
N ARG A 51 15.36 15.13 23.07
CA ARG A 51 14.21 14.99 23.97
C ARG A 51 12.95 14.53 23.21
N MET A 52 13.13 13.51 22.40
CA MET A 52 12.06 12.80 21.73
C MET A 52 12.27 11.31 21.97
N GLU A 53 11.19 10.54 21.88
CA GLU A 53 11.23 9.07 21.96
C GLU A 53 10.47 8.44 20.79
N CYS A 54 10.85 7.22 20.44
CA CYS A 54 10.17 6.46 19.39
C CYS A 54 9.05 5.61 19.99
N VAL A 55 7.89 5.61 19.34
CA VAL A 55 6.77 4.71 19.62
C VAL A 55 6.56 3.83 18.40
N ALA A 56 6.52 2.51 18.59
CA ALA A 56 6.26 1.60 17.49
C ALA A 56 4.76 1.51 17.19
N GLY A 57 4.38 1.78 15.94
CA GLY A 57 3.08 1.45 15.34
C GLY A 57 3.20 0.20 14.47
N ARG A 58 2.14 -0.60 14.31
CA ARG A 58 2.16 -1.73 13.34
C ARG A 58 2.54 -1.23 11.94
N ASP A 59 1.92 -0.12 11.55
CA ASP A 59 2.05 0.56 10.27
C ASP A 59 1.68 2.04 10.44
N ARG A 60 1.76 2.84 9.37
CA ARG A 60 1.48 4.29 9.44
C ARG A 60 0.03 4.58 9.78
N ILE A 61 -0.93 3.72 9.42
CA ILE A 61 -2.33 3.89 9.83
C ILE A 61 -2.49 3.67 11.34
N ASP A 62 -1.83 2.65 11.92
CA ASP A 62 -1.78 2.48 13.38
C ASP A 62 -1.09 3.67 14.06
N CYS A 63 -0.06 4.26 13.44
CA CYS A 63 0.55 5.47 13.97
C CYS A 63 -0.38 6.68 14.00
N LEU A 64 -1.19 6.89 12.95
CA LEU A 64 -2.25 7.90 12.97
C LEU A 64 -3.24 7.61 14.10
N ASP A 65 -3.73 6.37 14.22
CA ASP A 65 -4.66 5.98 15.27
C ASP A 65 -4.07 6.18 16.68
N LYS A 66 -2.76 5.92 16.87
CA LYS A 66 -2.03 6.21 18.12
C LYS A 66 -1.91 7.70 18.43
N ILE A 67 -1.71 8.54 17.42
CA ILE A 67 -1.73 10.01 17.60
C ILE A 67 -3.13 10.48 18.01
N ASN A 68 -4.18 9.98 17.35
CA ASN A 68 -5.56 10.28 17.73
C ASN A 68 -5.87 9.86 19.18
N GLN A 69 -5.35 8.71 19.60
CA GLN A 69 -5.50 8.17 20.96
C GLN A 69 -4.53 8.76 21.99
N ARG A 70 -3.69 9.74 21.63
CA ARG A 70 -2.65 10.35 22.50
C ARG A 70 -1.61 9.36 23.03
N LYS A 71 -1.38 8.27 22.30
CA LYS A 71 -0.30 7.30 22.54
C LYS A 71 0.98 7.66 21.79
N ALA A 72 0.89 8.59 20.84
CA ALA A 72 2.01 9.22 20.17
C ALA A 72 1.67 10.69 19.87
N ASP A 73 2.67 11.49 19.51
CA ASP A 73 2.51 12.92 19.32
C ASP A 73 2.69 13.32 17.85
N VAL A 74 3.61 12.68 17.12
CA VAL A 74 3.96 13.08 15.75
C VAL A 74 4.29 11.90 14.83
N LEU A 75 4.02 12.04 13.53
CA LEU A 75 4.34 11.08 12.47
C LEU A 75 4.85 11.81 11.22
N ALA A 76 5.88 11.25 10.58
CA ALA A 76 6.28 11.64 9.22
C ALA A 76 5.22 11.13 8.22
N SER A 77 4.57 12.05 7.51
CA SER A 77 3.32 11.80 6.79
C SER A 77 3.36 12.29 5.34
N GLU A 78 2.64 11.59 4.48
CA GLU A 78 2.42 11.99 3.09
C GLU A 78 1.02 12.60 2.95
N PRO A 79 0.71 13.32 1.84
CA PRO A 79 -0.64 13.83 1.60
C PRO A 79 -1.74 12.76 1.71
N GLU A 80 -1.44 11.53 1.32
CA GLU A 80 -2.36 10.39 1.43
C GLU A 80 -2.59 9.93 2.89
N ASP A 81 -1.63 10.12 3.80
CA ASP A 81 -1.86 9.90 5.24
C ASP A 81 -2.67 11.04 5.84
N MET A 82 -2.37 12.28 5.45
CA MET A 82 -3.11 13.47 5.87
C MET A 82 -4.59 13.35 5.47
N TYR A 83 -4.86 12.69 4.34
CA TYR A 83 -6.21 12.36 3.90
C TYR A 83 -6.91 11.36 4.83
N VAL A 84 -6.20 10.31 5.29
CA VAL A 84 -6.72 9.36 6.29
C VAL A 84 -7.00 10.08 7.61
N ALA A 85 -6.06 10.92 8.04
CA ALA A 85 -6.17 11.72 9.26
C ALA A 85 -7.43 12.63 9.22
N TYR A 86 -7.64 13.32 8.10
CA TYR A 86 -8.82 14.16 7.87
C TYR A 86 -10.15 13.38 7.97
N HIS A 87 -10.21 12.15 7.45
CA HIS A 87 -11.42 11.33 7.47
C HIS A 87 -11.62 10.51 8.74
N THR A 88 -10.72 10.64 9.71
CA THR A 88 -10.86 9.98 11.01
C THR A 88 -11.91 10.73 11.85
N LYS A 89 -12.86 10.01 12.44
CA LYS A 89 -13.89 10.63 13.30
C LYS A 89 -13.25 11.26 14.53
N ASN A 90 -13.77 12.43 14.92
CA ASN A 90 -13.30 13.20 16.08
C ASN A 90 -11.81 13.55 16.01
N SER A 91 -11.26 13.68 14.80
CA SER A 91 -9.84 13.98 14.61
C SER A 91 -9.52 15.46 14.84
N ASP A 92 -8.39 15.72 15.49
CA ASP A 92 -7.83 17.05 15.71
C ASP A 92 -6.36 17.13 15.31
N TYR A 93 -6.03 16.46 14.21
CA TYR A 93 -4.69 16.51 13.65
C TYR A 93 -4.32 17.89 13.11
N LYS A 94 -3.02 18.18 13.11
CA LYS A 94 -2.43 19.37 12.51
C LYS A 94 -1.18 19.02 11.71
N VAL A 95 -1.07 19.57 10.50
CA VAL A 95 0.17 19.56 9.71
C VAL A 95 1.03 20.73 10.18
N ILE A 96 2.26 20.44 10.62
CA ILE A 96 3.11 21.43 11.31
C ILE A 96 4.39 21.78 10.58
N SER A 97 4.87 20.91 9.69
CA SER A 97 6.07 21.16 8.89
C SER A 97 6.00 20.38 7.60
N GLU A 98 6.86 20.75 6.67
CA GLU A 98 6.98 20.16 5.34
C GLU A 98 8.40 19.63 5.14
N ILE A 99 8.50 18.51 4.44
CA ILE A 99 9.73 17.91 3.94
C ILE A 99 9.80 18.26 2.45
N ARG A 100 10.55 19.31 2.15
CA ARG A 100 10.76 19.87 0.81
C ARG A 100 12.02 19.30 0.17
N THR A 101 12.37 19.77 -1.03
CA THR A 101 13.65 19.47 -1.68
C THR A 101 14.52 20.71 -1.77
N GLN A 102 15.83 20.54 -1.88
CA GLN A 102 16.77 21.66 -2.04
C GLN A 102 16.46 22.52 -3.27
N GLU A 103 16.07 21.88 -4.37
CA GLU A 103 15.79 22.55 -5.65
C GLU A 103 14.52 23.40 -5.62
N ASP A 104 13.56 23.04 -4.77
CA ASP A 104 12.23 23.66 -4.69
C ASP A 104 11.89 24.07 -3.24
N LYS A 105 12.90 24.45 -2.45
CA LYS A 105 12.77 24.73 -1.02
C LYS A 105 11.77 25.85 -0.68
N ASP A 106 11.56 26.78 -1.61
CA ASP A 106 10.66 27.92 -1.48
C ASP A 106 9.33 27.72 -2.23
N ALA A 107 9.15 26.56 -2.90
CA ALA A 107 7.93 26.28 -3.64
C ALA A 107 6.78 25.94 -2.68
N ALA A 108 5.61 26.54 -2.93
CA ALA A 108 4.42 26.31 -2.12
C ALA A 108 3.93 24.85 -2.17
N PHE A 109 4.25 24.11 -3.24
CA PHE A 109 3.81 22.74 -3.48
C PHE A 109 4.92 21.90 -4.10
N ARG A 110 4.87 20.58 -3.91
CA ARG A 110 5.90 19.64 -4.39
C ARG A 110 5.99 19.59 -5.90
N TYR A 111 4.85 19.65 -6.57
CA TYR A 111 4.77 19.85 -8.00
C TYR A 111 3.41 20.38 -8.39
N GLU A 112 3.37 21.01 -9.56
CA GLU A 112 2.17 21.56 -10.18
C GLU A 112 1.95 20.85 -11.51
N GLY A 113 0.83 20.13 -11.63
CA GLY A 113 0.39 19.54 -12.88
C GLY A 113 -0.23 20.61 -13.77
N ILE A 114 0.18 20.67 -15.03
CA ILE A 114 -0.23 21.72 -15.97
C ILE A 114 -0.71 21.11 -17.28
N ILE A 115 -1.27 21.97 -18.13
CA ILE A 115 -1.54 21.70 -19.54
C ILE A 115 -0.65 22.61 -20.38
N LEU A 116 0.11 22.02 -21.31
CA LEU A 116 0.96 22.72 -22.26
C LEU A 116 0.36 22.61 -23.67
N VAL A 117 0.29 23.73 -24.37
CA VAL A 117 -0.14 23.79 -25.78
C VAL A 117 0.86 24.59 -26.60
N LYS A 118 0.86 24.40 -27.92
CA LYS A 118 1.58 25.30 -28.83
C LYS A 118 0.90 26.66 -28.87
N LYS A 119 1.68 27.73 -29.00
CA LYS A 119 1.19 29.11 -29.06
C LYS A 119 0.23 29.33 -30.24
N ASN A 120 0.52 28.71 -31.39
CA ASN A 120 -0.34 28.74 -32.57
C ASN A 120 -1.50 27.73 -32.55
N SER A 121 -1.71 27.01 -31.44
CA SER A 121 -2.84 26.09 -31.28
C SER A 121 -4.16 26.85 -31.25
N ASN A 122 -5.25 26.20 -31.68
CA ASN A 122 -6.62 26.71 -31.58
C ASN A 122 -7.31 26.33 -30.25
N ILE A 123 -6.62 25.70 -29.31
CA ILE A 123 -7.19 25.21 -28.03
C ILE A 123 -7.18 26.33 -26.96
N HIS A 124 -8.27 27.07 -26.83
CA HIS A 124 -8.44 28.18 -25.88
C HIS A 124 -9.34 27.81 -24.68
N SER A 125 -9.74 26.55 -24.58
CA SER A 125 -10.57 26.08 -23.48
C SER A 125 -10.40 24.58 -23.30
N LEU A 126 -10.79 24.10 -22.12
CA LEU A 126 -10.80 22.66 -21.82
C LEU A 126 -11.76 21.88 -22.73
N LYS A 127 -12.80 22.51 -23.26
CA LYS A 127 -13.77 21.88 -24.17
C LYS A 127 -13.13 21.56 -25.53
N GLU A 128 -12.22 22.40 -26.00
CA GLU A 128 -11.51 22.25 -27.27
C GLU A 128 -10.39 21.21 -27.21
N LEU A 129 -10.12 20.63 -26.03
CA LEU A 129 -9.32 19.42 -25.92
C LEU A 129 -10.01 18.21 -26.59
N ARG A 130 -11.34 18.28 -26.79
CA ARG A 130 -12.09 17.25 -27.49
C ARG A 130 -11.64 17.19 -28.96
N GLY A 131 -11.21 16.01 -29.39
CA GLY A 131 -10.69 15.77 -30.73
C GLY A 131 -9.21 16.12 -30.90
N ALA A 132 -8.57 16.72 -29.89
CA ALA A 132 -7.15 17.04 -29.95
C ALA A 132 -6.27 15.78 -29.84
N LYS A 133 -5.02 15.92 -30.28
CA LYS A 133 -3.95 14.93 -30.14
C LYS A 133 -3.19 15.10 -28.82
N SER A 134 -3.27 14.13 -27.90
CA SER A 134 -2.79 14.31 -26.52
C SER A 134 -1.51 13.54 -26.17
N CYS A 135 -0.63 14.18 -25.40
CA CYS A 135 0.63 13.61 -24.90
C CYS A 135 0.57 13.43 -23.38
N HIS A 136 0.75 12.19 -22.91
CA HIS A 136 0.64 11.82 -21.51
C HIS A 136 1.97 11.30 -20.97
N THR A 137 2.26 11.57 -19.69
CA THR A 137 3.48 11.01 -19.06
C THR A 137 3.47 9.48 -18.93
N GLY A 138 2.29 8.86 -19.01
CA GLY A 138 2.09 7.41 -18.91
C GLY A 138 0.81 7.05 -18.16
N PHE A 139 0.26 5.88 -18.47
CA PHE A 139 -0.92 5.32 -17.83
C PHE A 139 -0.72 5.18 -16.31
N GLY A 140 -1.76 5.51 -15.53
CA GLY A 140 -1.73 5.43 -14.07
C GLY A 140 -0.84 6.46 -13.37
N ARG A 141 -0.15 7.36 -14.08
CA ARG A 141 0.65 8.43 -13.45
C ARG A 141 -0.22 9.60 -13.02
N ASN A 142 0.14 10.26 -11.92
CA ASN A 142 -0.65 11.36 -11.36
C ASN A 142 -0.85 12.50 -12.37
N VAL A 143 0.25 13.11 -12.82
CA VAL A 143 0.20 14.32 -13.66
C VAL A 143 -0.31 14.04 -15.07
N GLY A 144 0.15 12.96 -15.70
CA GLY A 144 -0.19 12.69 -17.10
C GLY A 144 -1.52 11.97 -17.30
N PHE A 145 -2.13 11.39 -16.27
CA PHE A 145 -3.31 10.56 -16.44
C PHE A 145 -4.38 10.85 -15.38
N LYS A 146 -4.10 10.62 -14.09
CA LYS A 146 -5.12 10.70 -13.05
C LYS A 146 -5.68 12.11 -12.87
N ILE A 147 -4.81 13.12 -12.78
CA ILE A 147 -5.20 14.52 -12.67
C ILE A 147 -6.06 14.92 -13.90
N PRO A 148 -5.61 14.72 -15.16
CA PRO A 148 -6.43 15.06 -16.32
C PRO A 148 -7.79 14.38 -16.35
N VAL A 149 -7.86 13.07 -16.09
CA VAL A 149 -9.13 12.34 -16.10
C VAL A 149 -10.06 12.84 -15.00
N THR A 150 -9.55 13.07 -13.78
CA THR A 150 -10.35 13.58 -12.66
C THR A 150 -10.86 14.99 -12.95
N LYS A 151 -9.99 15.93 -13.35
CA LYS A 151 -10.37 17.33 -13.56
C LYS A 151 -11.34 17.49 -14.73
N LEU A 152 -11.09 16.80 -15.86
CA LEU A 152 -12.02 16.82 -17.00
C LEU A 152 -13.38 16.18 -16.67
N LYS A 153 -13.41 15.12 -15.86
CA LYS A 153 -14.65 14.50 -15.39
C LYS A 153 -15.42 15.44 -14.47
N ASN A 154 -14.77 16.05 -13.49
CA ASN A 154 -15.38 16.99 -12.55
C ASN A 154 -15.89 18.26 -13.26
N ALA A 155 -15.19 18.70 -14.31
CA ALA A 155 -15.64 19.78 -15.19
C ALA A 155 -16.77 19.37 -16.18
N HIS A 156 -17.23 18.12 -16.14
CA HIS A 156 -18.27 17.55 -17.04
C HIS A 156 -17.89 17.59 -18.53
N ILE A 157 -16.59 17.68 -18.83
CA ILE A 157 -16.04 17.74 -20.20
C ILE A 157 -15.75 16.33 -20.72
N LEU A 158 -15.18 15.48 -19.86
CA LEU A 158 -14.93 14.07 -20.12
C LEU A 158 -16.10 13.24 -19.57
N LYS A 159 -16.87 12.62 -20.46
CA LYS A 159 -17.97 11.74 -20.09
C LYS A 159 -17.45 10.33 -19.92
N VAL A 160 -17.59 9.78 -18.72
CA VAL A 160 -17.23 8.39 -18.43
C VAL A 160 -18.50 7.56 -18.38
N SER A 161 -18.51 6.46 -19.14
CA SER A 161 -19.65 5.53 -19.17
C SER A 161 -19.96 4.98 -17.78
N MET A 162 -21.22 4.64 -17.50
CA MET A 162 -21.61 3.85 -16.32
C MET A 162 -21.97 2.41 -16.70
N ASP A 163 -21.60 1.97 -17.90
CA ASP A 163 -21.86 0.62 -18.40
C ASP A 163 -21.24 -0.43 -17.44
N PRO A 164 -22.07 -1.30 -16.83
CA PRO A 164 -21.60 -2.33 -15.92
C PRO A 164 -20.82 -3.45 -16.62
N GLU A 165 -20.91 -3.56 -17.95
CA GLU A 165 -20.16 -4.54 -18.75
C GLU A 165 -18.71 -4.13 -19.02
N LEU A 166 -18.31 -2.91 -18.63
CA LEU A 166 -16.94 -2.44 -18.74
C LEU A 166 -16.22 -2.50 -17.38
N THR A 167 -14.93 -2.76 -17.37
CA THR A 167 -14.13 -2.60 -16.14
C THR A 167 -13.94 -1.11 -15.81
N ALA A 168 -13.60 -0.78 -14.55
CA ALA A 168 -13.33 0.61 -14.17
C ALA A 168 -12.20 1.23 -14.99
N THR A 169 -11.13 0.46 -15.24
CA THR A 169 -10.01 0.86 -16.12
C THR A 169 -10.49 1.08 -17.55
N GLU A 170 -11.27 0.15 -18.10
CA GLU A 170 -11.75 0.25 -19.47
C GLU A 170 -12.68 1.43 -19.69
N ARG A 171 -13.54 1.77 -18.73
CA ARG A 171 -14.38 2.97 -18.81
C ARG A 171 -13.57 4.25 -18.99
N GLU A 172 -12.42 4.35 -18.33
CA GLU A 172 -11.51 5.50 -18.46
C GLU A 172 -10.79 5.51 -19.80
N LEU A 173 -10.30 4.35 -20.24
CA LEU A 173 -9.67 4.20 -21.55
C LEU A 173 -10.66 4.53 -22.66
N LYS A 174 -11.89 4.02 -22.61
CA LYS A 174 -12.96 4.34 -23.55
C LYS A 174 -13.28 5.84 -23.55
N ALA A 175 -13.44 6.44 -22.38
CA ALA A 175 -13.73 7.87 -22.27
C ALA A 175 -12.61 8.72 -22.90
N LEU A 176 -11.35 8.38 -22.64
CA LEU A 176 -10.20 9.06 -23.24
C LEU A 176 -10.12 8.84 -24.76
N SER A 177 -10.35 7.61 -25.21
CA SER A 177 -10.31 7.21 -26.62
C SER A 177 -11.38 7.92 -27.45
N GLU A 178 -12.56 8.19 -26.86
CA GLU A 178 -13.63 8.97 -27.49
C GLU A 178 -13.44 10.48 -27.35
N PHE A 179 -12.62 10.92 -26.39
CA PHE A 179 -12.38 12.33 -26.12
C PHE A 179 -11.23 12.89 -26.95
N PHE A 180 -10.11 12.18 -27.07
CA PHE A 180 -8.94 12.55 -27.87
C PHE A 180 -8.92 11.77 -29.19
N SER A 181 -8.50 12.41 -30.28
CA SER A 181 -8.46 11.74 -31.59
C SER A 181 -7.34 10.70 -31.65
N GLU A 182 -6.15 11.09 -31.21
CA GLU A 182 -4.96 10.25 -31.06
C GLU A 182 -4.24 10.64 -29.76
N SER A 183 -3.55 9.72 -29.12
CA SER A 183 -2.76 10.00 -27.92
C SER A 183 -1.43 9.26 -27.94
N CYS A 184 -0.52 9.67 -27.07
CA CYS A 184 0.48 8.77 -26.53
C CYS A 184 0.24 8.56 -25.02
N LEU A 185 -0.40 7.43 -24.69
CA LEU A 185 -0.65 6.95 -23.34
C LEU A 185 0.13 5.65 -23.09
N VAL A 186 1.44 5.78 -22.90
CA VAL A 186 2.37 4.64 -22.69
C VAL A 186 2.09 3.91 -21.39
N GLY A 187 2.23 2.58 -21.39
CA GLY A 187 2.39 1.78 -20.18
C GLY A 187 1.55 0.51 -20.17
N THR A 188 1.39 -0.06 -18.98
CA THR A 188 0.65 -1.30 -18.74
C THR A 188 -0.74 -0.96 -18.20
N TYR A 189 -1.78 -1.16 -19.01
CA TYR A 189 -3.18 -0.92 -18.68
C TYR A 189 -3.78 -2.01 -17.80
N SER A 190 -3.20 -3.22 -17.83
CA SER A 190 -3.58 -4.33 -16.96
C SER A 190 -2.36 -5.12 -16.51
N PRO A 191 -2.28 -5.56 -15.25
CA PRO A 191 -1.21 -6.47 -14.82
C PRO A 191 -1.24 -7.82 -15.56
N TYR A 192 -2.37 -8.18 -16.19
CA TYR A 192 -2.50 -9.38 -17.00
C TYR A 192 -2.12 -9.10 -18.47
N PRO A 193 -1.08 -9.74 -19.03
CA PRO A 193 -0.57 -9.42 -20.37
C PRO A 193 -1.60 -9.56 -21.49
N GLU A 194 -2.48 -10.56 -21.43
CA GLU A 194 -3.51 -10.75 -22.45
C GLU A 194 -4.58 -9.65 -22.40
N THR A 195 -5.03 -9.29 -21.21
CA THR A 195 -5.97 -8.18 -21.01
C THR A 195 -5.37 -6.85 -21.44
N ASP A 196 -4.09 -6.60 -21.13
CA ASP A 196 -3.36 -5.40 -21.58
C ASP A 196 -3.34 -5.32 -23.12
N ARG A 197 -2.99 -6.43 -23.78
CA ARG A 197 -2.98 -6.55 -25.24
C ARG A 197 -4.35 -6.27 -25.85
N LEU A 198 -5.41 -6.85 -25.28
CA LEU A 198 -6.78 -6.67 -25.77
C LEU A 198 -7.26 -5.22 -25.61
N LEU A 199 -6.96 -4.57 -24.48
CA LEU A 199 -7.31 -3.17 -24.25
C LEU A 199 -6.59 -2.25 -25.25
N LYS A 200 -5.29 -2.43 -25.49
CA LYS A 200 -4.53 -1.66 -26.49
C LYS A 200 -5.03 -1.89 -27.91
N LYS A 201 -5.39 -3.12 -28.25
CA LYS A 201 -5.99 -3.45 -29.55
C LYS A 201 -7.37 -2.81 -29.73
N LYS A 202 -8.15 -2.69 -28.66
CA LYS A 202 -9.49 -2.09 -28.68
C LYS A 202 -9.45 -0.56 -28.74
N TYR A 203 -8.46 0.08 -28.11
CA TYR A 203 -8.28 1.54 -28.08
C TYR A 203 -6.94 1.97 -28.71
N PRO A 204 -6.65 1.61 -29.97
CA PRO A 204 -5.32 1.81 -30.57
C PRO A 204 -4.97 3.29 -30.74
N ASN A 205 -5.97 4.16 -30.84
CA ASN A 205 -5.75 5.59 -30.97
C ASN A 205 -5.07 6.20 -29.75
N LEU A 206 -5.21 5.60 -28.56
CA LEU A 206 -4.51 6.04 -27.34
C LEU A 206 -2.98 5.84 -27.40
N CYS A 207 -2.51 5.05 -28.35
CA CYS A 207 -1.09 4.73 -28.56
C CYS A 207 -0.54 5.30 -29.87
N ALA A 208 -1.37 5.90 -30.72
CA ALA A 208 -1.04 6.27 -32.10
C ALA A 208 0.10 7.31 -32.21
N LEU A 209 0.33 8.12 -31.16
CA LEU A 209 1.40 9.12 -31.14
C LEU A 209 2.68 8.63 -30.45
N CYS A 210 2.67 7.43 -29.88
CA CYS A 210 3.84 6.86 -29.22
C CYS A 210 4.94 6.48 -30.21
N GLU A 211 6.15 6.24 -29.71
CA GLU A 211 7.30 5.89 -30.55
C GLU A 211 7.04 4.61 -31.35
N LYS A 212 6.43 3.63 -30.69
CA LYS A 212 6.05 2.33 -31.23
C LYS A 212 4.59 2.06 -30.87
N PRO A 213 3.62 2.55 -31.66
CA PRO A 213 2.19 2.44 -31.34
C PRO A 213 1.72 1.01 -31.07
N GLU A 214 2.32 0.02 -31.71
CA GLU A 214 2.04 -1.40 -31.53
C GLU A 214 2.55 -1.98 -30.20
N GLN A 215 3.58 -1.38 -29.61
CA GLN A 215 4.13 -1.78 -28.30
C GLN A 215 3.48 -0.98 -27.17
N CYS A 216 3.42 0.34 -27.33
CA CYS A 216 2.83 1.29 -26.39
C CYS A 216 3.24 1.03 -24.94
N ASN A 217 4.54 0.77 -24.73
CA ASN A 217 5.10 0.44 -23.44
C ASN A 217 6.53 1.01 -23.30
N TYR A 218 7.08 0.95 -22.10
CA TYR A 218 8.43 1.44 -21.82
C TYR A 218 9.50 0.49 -22.38
N PRO A 219 10.67 1.02 -22.82
CA PRO A 219 10.99 2.44 -22.98
C PRO A 219 10.32 3.05 -24.22
N ASP A 220 9.92 4.32 -24.12
CA ASP A 220 9.37 5.11 -25.22
C ASP A 220 9.83 6.57 -25.07
N LYS A 221 10.36 7.17 -26.13
CA LYS A 221 10.90 8.54 -26.11
C LYS A 221 9.87 9.64 -25.79
N PHE A 222 8.59 9.33 -25.93
CA PHE A 222 7.45 10.19 -25.63
C PHE A 222 6.80 9.86 -24.27
N SER A 223 7.36 8.93 -23.51
CA SER A 223 6.94 8.63 -22.13
C SER A 223 7.60 9.53 -21.08
N GLY A 224 7.01 9.60 -19.90
CA GLY A 224 7.51 10.42 -18.80
C GLY A 224 7.26 11.92 -18.99
N TYR A 225 7.84 12.74 -18.11
CA TYR A 225 7.60 14.18 -18.10
C TYR A 225 8.22 14.90 -19.30
N ASP A 226 9.49 14.61 -19.62
CA ASP A 226 10.17 15.16 -20.80
C ASP A 226 9.57 14.60 -22.10
N GLY A 227 9.24 13.31 -22.14
CA GLY A 227 8.66 12.69 -23.32
C GLY A 227 7.29 13.24 -23.68
N ALA A 228 6.44 13.56 -22.69
CA ALA A 228 5.16 14.22 -22.95
C ALA A 228 5.35 15.60 -23.60
N ILE A 229 6.35 16.38 -23.16
CA ILE A 229 6.70 17.67 -23.78
C ILE A 229 7.25 17.43 -25.20
N ARG A 230 8.15 16.46 -25.37
CA ARG A 230 8.73 16.08 -26.66
C ARG A 230 7.68 15.62 -27.68
N CYS A 231 6.65 14.92 -27.24
CA CYS A 231 5.52 14.48 -28.06
C CYS A 231 4.71 15.68 -28.61
N LEU A 232 4.62 16.77 -27.84
CA LEU A 232 4.02 18.03 -28.28
C LEU A 232 4.97 18.81 -29.20
N ASP A 233 6.23 18.97 -28.79
CA ASP A 233 7.25 19.77 -29.50
C ASP A 233 7.67 19.13 -30.83
N LYS A 234 8.21 17.91 -30.78
CA LYS A 234 8.79 17.20 -31.94
C LYS A 234 7.87 16.14 -32.53
N GLY A 235 6.80 15.78 -31.82
CA GLY A 235 5.81 14.82 -32.27
C GLY A 235 4.61 15.48 -32.96
N LYS A 236 3.52 14.72 -33.02
CA LYS A 236 2.25 15.16 -33.62
C LYS A 236 1.20 15.56 -32.58
N GLY A 237 1.61 15.73 -31.31
CA GLY A 237 0.72 16.18 -30.25
C GLY A 237 0.30 17.64 -30.41
N GLU A 238 -0.86 17.96 -29.86
CA GLU A 238 -1.45 19.30 -29.78
C GLU A 238 -1.59 19.79 -28.34
N VAL A 239 -1.63 18.86 -27.38
CA VAL A 239 -1.66 19.14 -25.95
C VAL A 239 -0.79 18.15 -25.17
N ALA A 240 -0.05 18.61 -24.16
CA ALA A 240 0.70 17.76 -23.23
C ALA A 240 0.31 17.99 -21.77
N PHE A 241 0.19 16.91 -21.02
CA PHE A 241 -0.03 16.92 -19.58
C PHE A 241 1.30 16.61 -18.86
N THR A 242 1.89 17.60 -18.20
CA THR A 242 3.20 17.48 -17.54
C THR A 242 3.29 18.42 -16.33
N LYS A 243 4.49 18.68 -15.80
CA LYS A 243 4.70 19.57 -14.64
C LYS A 243 5.71 20.68 -14.90
N VAL A 244 5.54 21.79 -14.18
CA VAL A 244 6.30 23.05 -14.34
C VAL A 244 7.82 22.85 -14.33
N GLN A 245 8.35 22.08 -13.37
CA GLN A 245 9.80 21.81 -13.25
C GLN A 245 10.40 21.22 -14.53
N PHE A 246 9.69 20.30 -15.18
CA PHE A 246 10.19 19.63 -16.39
C PHE A 246 10.04 20.50 -17.63
N ILE A 247 9.07 21.40 -17.68
CA ILE A 247 9.02 22.45 -18.71
C ILE A 247 10.27 23.33 -18.62
N LYS A 248 10.56 23.85 -17.42
CA LYS A 248 11.74 24.71 -17.23
C LYS A 248 13.03 23.99 -17.60
N LYS A 249 13.15 22.71 -17.25
CA LYS A 249 14.30 21.87 -17.64
C LYS A 249 14.37 21.65 -19.16
N TYR A 250 13.29 21.17 -19.78
CA TYR A 250 13.24 20.84 -21.21
C TYR A 250 13.58 22.05 -22.10
N PHE A 251 13.11 23.24 -21.72
CA PHE A 251 13.36 24.47 -22.47
C PHE A 251 14.61 25.25 -22.01
N GLY A 252 15.48 24.66 -21.18
CA GLY A 252 16.71 25.32 -20.73
C GLY A 252 16.49 26.61 -19.94
N MET A 253 15.33 26.76 -19.28
CA MET A 253 14.96 27.92 -18.45
C MET A 253 15.55 27.85 -17.04
N VAL A 254 16.45 26.89 -16.81
CA VAL A 254 17.23 26.72 -15.58
C VAL A 254 18.72 26.78 -15.93
N PRO A 255 19.56 27.40 -15.09
CA PRO A 255 21.00 27.52 -15.38
C PRO A 255 21.67 26.17 -15.64
N GLY A 256 22.54 26.12 -16.66
CA GLY A 256 23.35 24.94 -16.97
C GLY A 256 22.65 23.81 -17.74
N VAL A 257 21.36 23.96 -18.07
CA VAL A 257 20.62 22.96 -18.85
C VAL A 257 20.49 23.40 -20.31
N THR A 258 20.86 22.52 -21.24
CA THR A 258 20.68 22.77 -22.68
C THR A 258 19.22 22.59 -23.06
N ALA A 259 18.64 23.57 -23.76
CA ALA A 259 17.27 23.50 -24.24
C ALA A 259 17.10 22.48 -25.37
N GLU A 260 16.01 21.73 -25.34
CA GLU A 260 15.62 20.77 -26.40
C GLU A 260 14.57 21.36 -27.38
N GLY A 261 13.98 22.51 -27.03
CA GLY A 261 13.00 23.25 -27.82
C GLY A 261 12.98 24.74 -27.48
N ASP A 262 12.13 25.50 -28.18
CA ASP A 262 11.97 26.94 -27.98
C ASP A 262 10.77 27.23 -27.05
N PRO A 263 10.96 27.79 -25.84
CA PRO A 263 9.87 28.09 -24.93
C PRO A 263 8.87 29.14 -25.46
N SER A 264 9.27 29.97 -26.43
CA SER A 264 8.41 31.02 -26.99
C SER A 264 7.29 30.50 -27.89
N GLU A 265 7.39 29.23 -28.31
CA GLU A 265 6.42 28.50 -29.12
C GLU A 265 5.31 27.82 -28.29
N PHE A 266 5.33 27.94 -26.96
CA PHE A 266 4.41 27.25 -26.06
C PHE A 266 3.79 28.15 -25.00
N GLU A 267 2.61 27.76 -24.53
CA GLU A 267 1.85 28.45 -23.49
C GLU A 267 1.21 27.45 -22.53
N TYR A 268 1.03 27.86 -21.28
CA TYR A 268 0.17 27.17 -20.32
C TYR A 268 -1.29 27.40 -20.71
N LEU A 269 -2.11 26.34 -20.74
CA LEU A 269 -3.57 26.44 -20.81
C LEU A 269 -4.15 26.37 -19.40
N CYS A 270 -4.96 27.36 -19.04
CA CYS A 270 -5.54 27.52 -17.71
C CYS A 270 -6.98 26.97 -17.64
N GLU A 271 -7.50 26.71 -16.43
CA GLU A 271 -8.85 26.15 -16.27
C GLU A 271 -9.95 27.06 -16.81
N ASP A 272 -9.73 28.38 -16.70
CA ASP A 272 -10.61 29.44 -17.17
C ASP A 272 -10.53 29.68 -18.70
N GLY A 273 -9.68 28.92 -19.41
CA GLY A 273 -9.42 29.08 -20.84
C GLY A 273 -8.41 30.17 -21.19
N SER A 274 -7.95 30.95 -20.21
CA SER A 274 -6.83 31.85 -20.46
C SER A 274 -5.55 31.06 -20.81
N ARG A 275 -4.62 31.74 -21.48
CA ARG A 275 -3.28 31.21 -21.73
C ARG A 275 -2.23 32.12 -21.13
N ARG A 276 -1.14 31.52 -20.64
CA ARG A 276 -0.02 32.26 -20.04
C ARG A 276 1.30 31.81 -20.65
N PRO A 277 2.23 32.75 -20.92
CA PRO A 277 3.56 32.39 -21.40
C PRO A 277 4.35 31.62 -20.34
N LEU A 278 5.34 30.83 -20.76
CA LEU A 278 6.09 29.95 -19.85
C LEU A 278 6.94 30.69 -18.80
N ASN A 279 7.27 31.95 -19.04
CA ASN A 279 7.94 32.84 -18.09
C ASN A 279 6.98 33.49 -17.07
N GLY A 280 5.67 33.34 -17.26
CA GLY A 280 4.64 33.81 -16.33
C GLY A 280 4.30 32.77 -15.26
N PRO A 281 3.34 33.09 -14.35
CA PRO A 281 2.86 32.15 -13.36
C PRO A 281 2.16 30.96 -14.04
N ALA A 282 2.55 29.75 -13.67
CA ALA A 282 1.93 28.53 -14.19
C ALA A 282 0.43 28.47 -13.84
N CYS A 283 -0.34 27.87 -14.74
CA CYS A 283 -1.74 27.54 -14.48
C CYS A 283 -1.85 26.11 -13.97
N SER A 284 -1.64 25.94 -12.67
CA SER A 284 -1.70 24.62 -12.06
C SER A 284 -3.13 24.08 -12.01
N TRP A 285 -3.29 22.89 -12.54
CA TRP A 285 -4.53 22.09 -12.55
C TRP A 285 -4.69 21.23 -11.31
N ALA A 286 -3.58 20.80 -10.73
CA ALA A 286 -3.54 20.16 -9.43
C ALA A 286 -2.14 20.32 -8.85
N GLN A 287 -2.07 20.64 -7.57
CA GLN A 287 -0.81 20.86 -6.88
C GLN A 287 -0.65 19.71 -5.89
N ARG A 288 0.45 18.95 -5.95
CA ARG A 288 0.67 17.94 -4.91
C ARG A 288 1.25 18.63 -3.67
N PRO A 289 0.60 18.52 -2.49
CA PRO A 289 1.16 19.04 -1.25
C PRO A 289 2.51 18.37 -0.93
N TRP A 290 3.32 19.06 -0.13
CA TRP A 290 4.53 18.49 0.41
C TRP A 290 4.21 17.38 1.42
N THR A 291 5.06 16.36 1.44
CA THR A 291 5.21 15.46 2.60
C THR A 291 5.56 16.31 3.82
N GLY A 292 5.23 15.87 5.03
CA GLY A 292 5.45 16.69 6.22
C GLY A 292 5.18 15.95 7.51
N TYR A 293 5.36 16.61 8.65
CA TYR A 293 5.01 16.03 9.94
C TYR A 293 3.58 16.42 10.33
N ILE A 294 2.81 15.41 10.76
CA ILE A 294 1.47 15.56 11.30
C ILE A 294 1.48 15.27 12.80
N SER A 295 0.74 16.06 13.57
CA SER A 295 0.64 16.01 15.03
C SER A 295 -0.81 16.05 15.49
N ASN A 296 -1.08 15.88 16.79
CA ASN A 296 -2.37 16.22 17.41
C ASN A 296 -2.38 17.67 17.95
N VAL A 297 -3.57 18.25 18.14
CA VAL A 297 -3.75 19.63 18.62
C VAL A 297 -3.13 19.89 20.01
N ASP A 298 -3.11 18.90 20.90
CA ASP A 298 -2.61 19.10 22.27
C ASP A 298 -1.10 19.33 22.30
N ALA A 299 -0.38 18.60 21.44
CA ALA A 299 1.06 18.71 21.27
C ALA A 299 1.51 20.02 20.62
N VAL A 300 0.59 20.74 19.96
CA VAL A 300 0.88 21.98 19.19
C VAL A 300 -0.07 23.13 19.56
N SER A 301 -0.67 23.06 20.75
CA SER A 301 -1.59 24.07 21.25
C SER A 301 -0.84 25.36 21.63
N GLY A 302 -0.94 26.36 20.77
CA GLY A 302 -0.25 27.65 20.91
C GLY A 302 1.17 27.65 20.33
N ASP A 303 1.69 28.86 20.07
CA ASP A 303 2.95 29.08 19.35
C ASP A 303 4.16 28.44 20.05
N GLU A 304 4.21 28.48 21.38
CA GLU A 304 5.31 27.90 22.15
C GLU A 304 5.43 26.39 21.93
N LYS A 305 4.33 25.64 22.09
CA LYS A 305 4.32 24.19 21.89
C LYS A 305 4.59 23.80 20.44
N LEU A 306 4.03 24.55 19.49
CA LEU A 306 4.29 24.36 18.06
C LEU A 306 5.79 24.51 17.75
N HIS A 307 6.41 25.62 18.18
CA HIS A 307 7.83 25.86 17.94
C HIS A 307 8.73 24.87 18.67
N ASN A 308 8.39 24.49 19.91
CA ASN A 308 9.15 23.49 20.66
C ASN A 308 9.19 22.13 19.95
N LEU A 309 8.05 21.66 19.43
CA LEU A 309 8.02 20.42 18.64
C LEU A 309 8.76 20.58 17.30
N GLN A 310 8.54 21.68 16.58
CA GLN A 310 9.21 21.93 15.30
C GLN A 310 10.74 21.98 15.43
N HIS A 311 11.27 22.61 16.48
CA HIS A 311 12.72 22.69 16.74
C HIS A 311 13.33 21.31 17.01
N ARG A 312 12.60 20.44 17.71
CA ARG A 312 13.05 19.06 17.97
C ARG A 312 13.01 18.21 16.71
N LEU A 313 11.97 18.37 15.90
CA LEU A 313 11.87 17.71 14.60
C LEU A 313 12.97 18.18 13.63
N GLU A 314 13.33 19.46 13.64
CA GLU A 314 14.41 20.00 12.83
C GLU A 314 15.76 19.37 13.20
N LYS A 315 16.08 19.26 14.51
CA LYS A 315 17.28 18.53 14.97
C LYS A 315 17.25 17.05 14.59
N PHE A 316 16.11 16.39 14.76
CA PHE A 316 15.94 14.99 14.34
C PHE A 316 16.17 14.81 12.84
N PHE A 317 15.63 15.73 12.05
CA PHE A 317 15.79 15.76 10.61
C PHE A 317 17.25 15.97 10.20
N GLU A 318 17.94 16.91 10.86
CA GLU A 318 19.36 17.21 10.63
C GLU A 318 20.25 16.00 10.96
N ASN A 319 19.97 15.30 12.07
CA ASN A 319 20.64 14.05 12.41
C ASN A 319 20.42 12.99 11.31
N GLY A 320 19.20 12.87 10.78
CA GLY A 320 18.89 11.99 9.66
C GLY A 320 19.65 12.33 8.37
N LEU A 321 19.77 13.63 8.05
CA LEU A 321 20.56 14.08 6.90
C LEU A 321 22.05 13.70 7.04
N HIS A 322 22.57 13.71 8.28
CA HIS A 322 23.97 13.37 8.60
C HIS A 322 24.20 11.89 8.93
N ALA A 323 23.15 11.08 9.05
CA ALA A 323 23.27 9.68 9.42
C ALA A 323 24.17 8.90 8.44
N GLU A 324 25.02 8.03 8.98
CA GLU A 324 25.87 7.14 8.16
C GLU A 324 25.00 6.17 7.32
N ASN A 325 23.96 5.62 7.94
CA ASN A 325 22.98 4.78 7.26
C ASN A 325 21.88 5.63 6.60
N LYS A 326 22.08 5.97 5.32
CA LYS A 326 21.10 6.73 4.52
C LYS A 326 19.80 5.97 4.26
N GLU A 327 19.83 4.64 4.29
CA GLU A 327 18.63 3.82 4.11
C GLU A 327 17.70 3.95 5.33
N ALA A 328 18.26 3.88 6.54
CA ALA A 328 17.53 4.13 7.79
C ALA A 328 16.89 5.53 7.83
N ALA A 329 17.61 6.56 7.37
CA ALA A 329 17.05 7.91 7.24
C ALA A 329 15.90 7.97 6.21
N SER A 330 16.05 7.31 5.07
CA SER A 330 15.03 7.27 4.01
C SER A 330 13.74 6.58 4.46
N HIS A 331 13.82 5.56 5.31
CA HIS A 331 12.67 4.92 5.93
C HIS A 331 11.79 5.89 6.74
N LEU A 332 12.38 6.97 7.25
CA LEU A 332 11.71 8.03 8.01
C LEU A 332 11.47 9.30 7.17
N LEU A 333 11.44 9.13 5.84
CA LEU A 333 11.21 10.17 4.82
C LEU A 333 12.31 11.24 4.73
N ILE A 334 13.50 10.96 5.25
CA ILE A 334 14.66 11.86 5.20
C ILE A 334 15.60 11.41 4.10
N ASN A 335 15.56 12.09 2.95
CA ASN A 335 16.43 11.82 1.80
C ASN A 335 17.55 12.87 1.71
N PRO A 336 18.69 12.59 1.06
CA PRO A 336 19.83 13.52 1.03
C PRO A 336 19.52 14.93 0.50
N ASN A 337 18.60 15.07 -0.46
CA ASN A 337 18.19 16.37 -1.01
C ASN A 337 17.00 17.00 -0.26
N ALA A 338 16.58 16.44 0.87
CA ALA A 338 15.41 16.91 1.58
C ALA A 338 15.72 18.13 2.46
N VAL A 339 14.72 19.00 2.64
CA VAL A 339 14.80 20.22 3.45
C VAL A 339 13.64 20.24 4.43
N TYR A 340 13.94 20.44 5.71
CA TYR A 340 12.92 20.67 6.72
C TYR A 340 12.40 22.11 6.62
N HIS A 341 11.08 22.28 6.61
CA HIS A 341 10.45 23.60 6.55
C HIS A 341 9.30 23.69 7.55
N SER A 342 9.50 24.47 8.62
CA SER A 342 8.46 24.78 9.61
C SER A 342 7.32 25.59 9.00
N LYS A 343 6.07 25.21 9.29
CA LYS A 343 4.92 26.06 8.95
C LYS A 343 4.77 27.15 10.02
N PRO A 344 4.40 28.37 9.63
CA PRO A 344 4.18 29.45 10.59
C PRO A 344 3.02 29.19 11.55
N GLN A 345 2.09 28.32 11.17
CA GLN A 345 0.94 27.90 11.96
C GLN A 345 0.66 26.41 11.73
N ALA A 346 0.08 25.77 12.73
CA ALA A 346 -0.43 24.41 12.65
C ALA A 346 -1.72 24.38 11.82
N VAL A 347 -1.73 23.67 10.69
CA VAL A 347 -2.83 23.71 9.70
C VAL A 347 -3.66 22.44 9.75
N ASP A 348 -4.99 22.54 9.63
CA ASP A 348 -5.85 21.37 9.49
C ASP A 348 -5.52 20.58 8.21
N PRO A 349 -5.40 19.23 8.26
CA PRO A 349 -5.14 18.42 7.08
C PRO A 349 -6.13 18.67 5.93
N LYS A 350 -7.39 18.94 6.25
CA LYS A 350 -8.41 19.32 5.26
C LYS A 350 -8.01 20.58 4.50
N GLU A 351 -7.72 21.67 5.23
CA GLU A 351 -7.35 22.95 4.64
C GLU A 351 -6.06 22.82 3.82
N TYR A 352 -5.09 22.06 4.34
CA TYR A 352 -3.83 21.79 3.67
C TYR A 352 -4.02 21.07 2.31
N LEU A 353 -4.89 20.05 2.26
CA LEU A 353 -5.18 19.30 1.04
C LEU A 353 -6.08 20.08 0.06
N GLU A 354 -7.07 20.81 0.56
CA GLU A 354 -8.00 21.61 -0.26
C GLU A 354 -7.30 22.80 -0.92
N LYS A 355 -6.36 23.45 -0.21
CA LYS A 355 -5.53 24.53 -0.77
C LYS A 355 -4.77 24.10 -2.02
N ALA A 356 -4.37 22.83 -2.10
CA ALA A 356 -3.62 22.28 -3.23
C ALA A 356 -4.51 21.75 -4.37
N GLY A 357 -5.84 21.69 -4.17
CA GLY A 357 -6.76 21.07 -5.11
C GLY A 357 -6.43 19.60 -5.42
N TYR A 358 -5.82 18.88 -4.45
CA TYR A 358 -5.35 17.50 -4.60
C TYR A 358 -6.30 16.46 -4.00
N LYS A 359 -7.21 16.91 -3.13
CA LYS A 359 -8.20 16.06 -2.46
C LYS A 359 -9.00 15.20 -3.45
N ASP A 360 -9.48 15.80 -4.54
CA ASP A 360 -10.25 15.11 -5.59
C ASP A 360 -9.42 14.08 -6.39
N VAL A 361 -8.10 14.24 -6.43
CA VAL A 361 -7.18 13.26 -7.01
C VAL A 361 -7.10 12.01 -6.13
N ILE A 362 -7.05 12.18 -4.80
CA ILE A 362 -7.09 11.06 -3.84
C ILE A 362 -8.49 10.42 -3.83
N GLU A 363 -9.56 11.22 -3.83
CA GLU A 363 -10.97 10.77 -3.85
C GLU A 363 -11.43 10.22 -5.20
N ARG A 364 -10.52 10.09 -6.17
CA ARG A 364 -10.83 9.48 -7.45
C ARG A 364 -11.37 8.07 -7.22
N ASP A 365 -12.67 7.84 -7.39
CA ASP A 365 -13.32 6.53 -7.19
C ASP A 365 -12.88 5.45 -8.21
N GLY A 366 -12.03 5.83 -9.16
CA GLY A 366 -12.00 5.17 -10.47
C GLY A 366 -13.39 5.23 -11.08
N SER A 367 -13.61 4.64 -12.23
CA SER A 367 -14.97 4.57 -12.77
C SER A 367 -15.82 3.51 -12.06
N ALA A 368 -15.61 3.23 -10.76
CA ALA A 368 -16.37 2.22 -10.03
C ALA A 368 -17.84 2.65 -9.86
N ILE A 369 -18.77 1.71 -10.06
CA ILE A 369 -20.23 1.98 -10.01
C ILE A 369 -20.76 1.92 -8.58
N ARG A 370 -20.18 1.06 -7.73
CA ARG A 370 -20.59 0.84 -6.34
C ARG A 370 -19.42 0.38 -5.48
N LYS A 371 -19.57 0.51 -4.16
CA LYS A 371 -18.66 -0.09 -3.18
C LYS A 371 -18.79 -1.62 -3.17
N MET A 372 -17.72 -2.30 -2.80
CA MET A 372 -17.69 -3.76 -2.61
C MET A 372 -17.76 -4.08 -1.14
N LYS A 373 -18.76 -4.87 -0.75
CA LYS A 373 -19.01 -5.21 0.65
C LYS A 373 -18.21 -6.43 1.08
N MET A 374 -17.24 -6.25 1.96
CA MET A 374 -16.52 -7.35 2.62
C MET A 374 -17.23 -7.73 3.91
N CYS A 375 -17.63 -8.99 4.02
CA CYS A 375 -18.20 -9.51 5.25
C CYS A 375 -17.12 -9.90 6.26
N VAL A 376 -17.36 -9.57 7.53
CA VAL A 376 -16.54 -9.94 8.69
C VAL A 376 -17.45 -10.48 9.81
N GLN A 377 -16.90 -11.28 10.74
CA GLN A 377 -17.70 -11.91 11.81
C GLN A 377 -17.33 -11.40 13.21
N THR A 378 -16.08 -10.99 13.42
CA THR A 378 -15.58 -10.53 14.74
C THR A 378 -15.24 -9.04 14.76
N ASP A 379 -15.20 -8.46 15.96
CA ASP A 379 -14.86 -7.04 16.13
C ASP A 379 -13.42 -6.73 15.69
N VAL A 380 -12.49 -7.67 15.87
CA VAL A 380 -11.09 -7.49 15.43
C VAL A 380 -10.97 -7.57 13.90
N GLU A 381 -11.75 -8.42 13.25
CA GLU A 381 -11.85 -8.45 11.78
C GLU A 381 -12.49 -7.17 11.24
N MET A 382 -13.53 -6.65 11.90
CA MET A 382 -14.13 -5.37 11.55
C MET A 382 -13.12 -4.22 11.67
N GLN A 383 -12.33 -4.19 12.74
CA GLN A 383 -11.25 -3.21 12.89
C GLN A 383 -10.19 -3.34 11.79
N LYS A 384 -9.72 -4.56 11.48
CA LYS A 384 -8.73 -4.77 10.41
C LYS A 384 -9.29 -4.39 9.04
N CYS A 385 -10.53 -4.77 8.76
CA CYS A 385 -11.22 -4.40 7.52
C CYS A 385 -11.36 -2.88 7.40
N ASP A 386 -11.73 -2.19 8.48
CA ASP A 386 -11.85 -0.73 8.51
C ASP A 386 -10.51 -0.02 8.24
N THR A 387 -9.45 -0.50 8.85
CA THR A 387 -8.08 -0.01 8.61
C THR A 387 -7.64 -0.29 7.17
N MET A 388 -7.89 -1.50 6.66
CA MET A 388 -7.57 -1.88 5.29
C MET A 388 -8.31 -1.00 4.27
N ARG A 389 -9.62 -0.75 4.45
CA ARG A 389 -10.37 0.11 3.51
C ARG A 389 -9.90 1.56 3.53
N ARG A 390 -9.52 2.10 4.70
CA ARG A 390 -8.94 3.47 4.81
C ARG A 390 -7.63 3.57 4.05
N ALA A 391 -6.72 2.62 4.27
CA ALA A 391 -5.43 2.55 3.58
C ALA A 391 -5.60 2.36 2.07
N ALA A 392 -6.45 1.41 1.68
CA ALA A 392 -6.76 1.12 0.29
C ALA A 392 -7.33 2.37 -0.41
N TYR A 393 -8.28 3.05 0.21
CA TYR A 393 -8.90 4.23 -0.39
C TYR A 393 -7.88 5.37 -0.58
N SER A 394 -7.08 5.69 0.44
CA SER A 394 -6.09 6.76 0.36
C SER A 394 -4.94 6.46 -0.60
N ARG A 395 -4.68 5.18 -0.90
CA ARG A 395 -3.68 4.74 -1.87
C ARG A 395 -4.34 4.33 -3.20
N GLU A 396 -5.49 4.90 -3.55
CA GLU A 396 -6.14 4.76 -4.86
C GLU A 396 -6.46 3.30 -5.28
N ILE A 397 -6.59 2.39 -4.31
CA ILE A 397 -7.08 1.04 -4.56
C ILE A 397 -8.61 1.13 -4.67
N ARG A 398 -9.16 0.67 -5.80
CA ARG A 398 -10.57 0.78 -6.16
C ARG A 398 -11.11 -0.56 -6.66
N PRO A 399 -12.43 -0.84 -6.56
CA PRO A 399 -13.48 -0.01 -5.95
C PRO A 399 -13.29 0.16 -4.43
N GLU A 400 -13.99 1.14 -3.83
CA GLU A 400 -13.97 1.30 -2.38
C GLU A 400 -14.56 0.07 -1.68
N ILE A 401 -13.94 -0.36 -0.58
CA ILE A 401 -14.40 -1.45 0.26
C ILE A 401 -15.32 -0.90 1.36
N GLU A 402 -16.45 -1.56 1.55
CA GLU A 402 -17.36 -1.35 2.69
C GLU A 402 -17.31 -2.61 3.58
N CYS A 403 -17.07 -2.45 4.88
CA CYS A 403 -17.03 -3.59 5.81
C CYS A 403 -18.41 -3.79 6.43
N VAL A 404 -18.90 -5.04 6.41
CA VAL A 404 -20.21 -5.41 6.97
C VAL A 404 -20.00 -6.55 7.97
N GLN A 405 -20.46 -6.38 9.20
CA GLN A 405 -20.35 -7.40 10.23
C GLN A 405 -21.63 -8.21 10.33
N GLU A 406 -21.53 -9.54 10.12
CA GLU A 406 -22.65 -10.47 10.17
C GLU A 406 -22.27 -11.70 11.00
N LYS A 407 -23.28 -12.39 11.56
CA LYS A 407 -23.03 -13.62 12.33
C LYS A 407 -22.51 -14.76 11.45
N ASP A 408 -23.01 -14.86 10.22
CA ASP A 408 -22.64 -15.86 9.23
C ASP A 408 -22.36 -15.14 7.91
N CYS A 409 -21.07 -15.05 7.56
CA CYS A 409 -20.66 -14.35 6.37
C CYS A 409 -20.84 -15.14 5.08
N ILE A 410 -20.84 -16.48 5.14
CA ILE A 410 -21.12 -17.31 3.96
C ILE A 410 -22.58 -17.09 3.57
N LEU A 411 -23.50 -17.13 4.55
CA LEU A 411 -24.91 -16.83 4.32
C LEU A 411 -25.12 -15.38 3.88
N ALA A 412 -24.44 -14.41 4.48
CA ALA A 412 -24.57 -13.00 4.10
C ALA A 412 -24.15 -12.74 2.64
N VAL A 413 -23.08 -13.38 2.15
CA VAL A 413 -22.66 -13.26 0.74
C VAL A 413 -23.64 -13.98 -0.19
N LYS A 414 -24.11 -15.17 0.20
CA LYS A 414 -25.13 -15.92 -0.54
C LYS A 414 -26.43 -15.12 -0.70
N ASP A 415 -26.88 -14.46 0.36
CA ASP A 415 -28.11 -13.66 0.41
C ASP A 415 -27.93 -12.22 -0.11
N ASN A 416 -26.78 -11.92 -0.73
CA ASN A 416 -26.46 -10.62 -1.33
C ASN A 416 -26.44 -9.43 -0.33
N LYS A 417 -26.23 -9.71 0.96
CA LYS A 417 -25.98 -8.67 1.99
C LYS A 417 -24.53 -8.16 1.95
N ALA A 418 -23.60 -9.01 1.54
CA ALA A 418 -22.20 -8.69 1.26
C ALA A 418 -21.78 -9.24 -0.11
N ASP A 419 -20.65 -8.79 -0.66
CA ASP A 419 -20.14 -9.23 -1.97
C ASP A 419 -19.04 -10.28 -1.86
N MET A 420 -18.27 -10.24 -0.77
CA MET A 420 -17.13 -11.12 -0.58
C MET A 420 -16.89 -11.47 0.89
N VAL A 421 -16.23 -12.59 1.12
CA VAL A 421 -15.83 -13.07 2.45
C VAL A 421 -14.49 -13.82 2.35
N ALA A 422 -13.61 -13.63 3.33
CA ALA A 422 -12.40 -14.46 3.50
C ALA A 422 -12.80 -15.75 4.22
N VAL A 423 -12.59 -16.90 3.58
CA VAL A 423 -13.04 -18.22 4.07
C VAL A 423 -11.82 -19.09 4.34
N PRO A 424 -11.66 -19.61 5.56
CA PRO A 424 -10.59 -20.56 5.86
C PRO A 424 -10.94 -21.97 5.32
N ALA A 425 -9.90 -22.79 5.12
CA ALA A 425 -9.99 -24.10 4.46
C ALA A 425 -11.13 -25.02 4.93
N GLN A 426 -11.38 -25.07 6.24
CA GLN A 426 -12.43 -25.90 6.85
C GLN A 426 -13.83 -25.57 6.33
N ASN A 427 -14.08 -24.32 5.95
CA ASN A 427 -15.39 -23.81 5.54
C ASN A 427 -15.55 -23.69 4.02
N TYR A 428 -14.56 -24.13 3.22
CA TYR A 428 -14.66 -24.14 1.76
C TYR A 428 -15.89 -24.92 1.28
N LYS A 429 -16.13 -26.10 1.86
CA LYS A 429 -17.28 -26.93 1.51
C LYS A 429 -18.61 -26.20 1.76
N GLU A 430 -18.74 -25.56 2.91
CA GLU A 430 -19.93 -24.77 3.26
C GLU A 430 -20.13 -23.61 2.28
N ALA A 431 -19.06 -22.91 1.92
CA ALA A 431 -19.11 -21.83 0.93
C ALA A 431 -19.55 -22.35 -0.45
N ARG A 432 -19.04 -23.51 -0.89
CA ARG A 432 -19.47 -24.17 -2.14
C ARG A 432 -20.94 -24.59 -2.10
N ASP A 433 -21.38 -25.18 -0.99
CA ASP A 433 -22.79 -25.56 -0.78
C ASP A 433 -23.70 -24.30 -0.80
N GLY A 434 -23.15 -23.14 -0.40
CA GLY A 434 -23.75 -21.81 -0.53
C GLY A 434 -23.71 -21.19 -1.93
N LYS A 435 -23.25 -21.90 -2.96
CA LYS A 435 -23.02 -21.40 -4.33
C LYS A 435 -22.05 -20.21 -4.39
N LEU A 436 -21.04 -20.26 -3.53
CA LEU A 436 -19.91 -19.35 -3.57
C LEU A 436 -18.71 -20.02 -4.21
N LYS A 437 -17.84 -19.22 -4.83
CA LYS A 437 -16.57 -19.68 -5.39
C LYS A 437 -15.42 -18.78 -4.95
N PRO A 438 -14.23 -19.35 -4.71
CA PRO A 438 -13.03 -18.58 -4.49
C PRO A 438 -12.55 -17.94 -5.80
N ILE A 439 -12.02 -16.72 -5.72
CA ILE A 439 -11.41 -16.01 -6.86
C ILE A 439 -9.97 -15.58 -6.61
N VAL A 440 -9.57 -15.53 -5.35
CA VAL A 440 -8.27 -15.08 -4.88
C VAL A 440 -7.93 -15.89 -3.64
N TYR A 441 -6.67 -16.20 -3.45
CA TYR A 441 -6.13 -16.93 -2.31
C TYR A 441 -4.96 -16.15 -1.73
N GLU A 442 -4.78 -16.21 -0.42
CA GLU A 442 -3.47 -15.86 0.14
C GLU A 442 -2.40 -16.87 -0.32
N SER A 443 -1.16 -16.41 -0.42
CA SER A 443 -0.02 -17.23 -0.79
C SER A 443 1.15 -16.95 0.13
N TYR A 444 1.87 -18.00 0.50
CA TYR A 444 3.03 -17.94 1.39
C TYR A 444 4.33 -17.87 0.59
N GLY A 445 5.44 -17.57 1.28
CA GLY A 445 6.77 -17.64 0.69
C GLY A 445 7.07 -19.05 0.12
N PRO A 446 7.91 -19.19 -0.91
CA PRO A 446 8.10 -20.46 -1.61
C PRO A 446 8.60 -21.58 -0.68
N ASN A 447 9.43 -21.25 0.32
CA ASN A 447 9.93 -22.19 1.32
C ASN A 447 9.03 -22.33 2.57
N ASN A 448 7.90 -21.62 2.64
CA ASN A 448 6.91 -21.79 3.70
C ASN A 448 5.96 -22.94 3.34
N VAL A 449 6.52 -24.15 3.26
CA VAL A 449 5.84 -25.40 2.96
C VAL A 449 6.33 -26.48 3.91
N TYR A 450 5.52 -27.49 4.16
CA TYR A 450 5.89 -28.60 5.03
C TYR A 450 6.51 -29.75 4.24
N VAL A 451 7.53 -30.36 4.83
CA VAL A 451 8.29 -31.50 4.28
C VAL A 451 8.44 -32.57 5.36
N ALA A 452 8.62 -33.82 4.95
CA ALA A 452 8.98 -34.91 5.85
C ALA A 452 10.49 -35.14 5.83
N VAL A 453 11.14 -35.03 6.98
CA VAL A 453 12.57 -35.27 7.19
C VAL A 453 12.76 -36.63 7.86
N VAL A 454 13.71 -37.42 7.36
CA VAL A 454 13.99 -38.79 7.80
C VAL A 454 15.48 -39.06 7.91
N ASP A 455 15.86 -40.04 8.73
CA ASP A 455 17.23 -40.53 8.78
C ASP A 455 17.63 -41.28 7.51
N SER A 456 18.84 -41.01 7.01
CA SER A 456 19.38 -41.64 5.80
C SER A 456 19.44 -43.17 5.90
N ALA A 457 19.58 -43.70 7.11
CA ALA A 457 19.66 -45.13 7.39
C ALA A 457 18.31 -45.87 7.33
N LEU A 458 17.17 -45.17 7.33
CA LEU A 458 15.85 -45.83 7.33
C LEU A 458 15.58 -46.52 5.99
N THR A 459 15.14 -47.79 6.05
CA THR A 459 14.77 -48.57 4.85
C THR A 459 13.36 -48.22 4.38
N LYS A 460 13.03 -48.58 3.13
CA LYS A 460 11.69 -48.36 2.57
C LYS A 460 10.60 -49.05 3.39
N GLU A 461 10.89 -50.24 3.95
CA GLU A 461 9.99 -50.99 4.83
C GLU A 461 9.73 -50.24 6.13
N ASN A 462 10.77 -49.67 6.77
CA ASN A 462 10.59 -48.84 7.96
C ASN A 462 9.70 -47.63 7.65
N LEU A 463 9.94 -46.95 6.53
CA LEU A 463 9.22 -45.74 6.16
C LEU A 463 7.73 -45.96 5.87
N GLN A 464 7.31 -47.19 5.54
CA GLN A 464 5.90 -47.50 5.21
C GLN A 464 4.95 -47.41 6.40
N SER A 465 5.38 -47.81 7.60
CA SER A 465 4.48 -47.93 8.77
C SER A 465 4.88 -47.05 9.96
N MET A 466 6.08 -46.47 9.95
CA MET A 466 6.57 -45.67 11.08
C MET A 466 5.66 -44.47 11.41
N PRO A 467 5.47 -44.18 12.71
CA PRO A 467 4.67 -43.04 13.14
C PRO A 467 5.39 -41.72 12.80
N ILE A 468 4.60 -40.65 12.63
CA ILE A 468 5.09 -39.34 12.19
C ILE A 468 5.13 -38.38 13.38
N HIS A 469 6.27 -37.75 13.63
CA HIS A 469 6.41 -36.65 14.56
C HIS A 469 6.06 -35.32 13.87
N TYR A 470 5.18 -34.53 14.49
CA TYR A 470 4.82 -33.19 14.03
C TYR A 470 4.25 -32.36 15.18
N ASN A 471 4.15 -31.04 15.01
CA ASN A 471 3.50 -30.17 15.98
C ASN A 471 1.97 -30.33 15.89
N GLY A 472 1.34 -30.96 16.88
CA GLY A 472 -0.11 -31.19 16.91
C GLY A 472 -0.97 -29.91 17.06
N GLN A 473 -0.37 -28.77 17.36
CA GLN A 473 -1.06 -27.47 17.39
C GLN A 473 -1.01 -26.74 16.03
N ASP A 474 -0.27 -27.30 15.07
CA ASP A 474 -0.10 -26.73 13.74
C ASP A 474 -0.93 -27.53 12.73
N HIS A 475 -2.04 -26.93 12.31
CA HIS A 475 -2.97 -27.59 11.39
C HIS A 475 -2.34 -27.88 10.02
N ARG A 476 -1.39 -27.07 9.56
CA ARG A 476 -0.71 -27.31 8.27
C ARG A 476 0.22 -28.51 8.38
N ALA A 477 0.96 -28.60 9.49
CA ALA A 477 1.77 -29.78 9.79
C ALA A 477 0.93 -31.06 9.91
N GLU A 478 -0.23 -30.98 10.57
CA GLU A 478 -1.19 -32.09 10.66
C GLU A 478 -1.67 -32.54 9.26
N LYS A 479 -2.03 -31.61 8.38
CA LYS A 479 -2.44 -31.94 7.01
C LYS A 479 -1.32 -32.55 6.19
N ALA A 480 -0.08 -32.08 6.34
CA ALA A 480 1.07 -32.68 5.68
C ALA A 480 1.35 -34.10 6.19
N ALA A 481 1.23 -34.34 7.51
CA ALA A 481 1.34 -35.67 8.10
C ALA A 481 0.23 -36.62 7.60
N ALA A 482 -1.02 -36.15 7.57
CA ALA A 482 -2.15 -36.91 7.06
C ALA A 482 -1.97 -37.24 5.57
N TYR A 483 -1.46 -36.29 4.78
CA TYR A 483 -1.16 -36.50 3.37
C TYR A 483 -0.09 -37.59 3.18
N LEU A 484 0.99 -37.56 3.96
CA LEU A 484 2.00 -38.61 3.95
C LEU A 484 1.41 -39.98 4.35
N ASN A 485 0.59 -40.04 5.40
CA ASN A 485 -0.11 -41.26 5.80
C ASN A 485 -0.97 -41.83 4.68
N LYS A 486 -1.74 -40.97 4.00
CA LYS A 486 -2.56 -41.36 2.85
C LYS A 486 -1.73 -41.97 1.73
N LEU A 487 -0.58 -41.37 1.41
CA LEU A 487 0.36 -41.90 0.39
C LEU A 487 0.95 -43.26 0.78
N ARG A 488 1.08 -43.52 2.08
CA ARG A 488 1.54 -44.81 2.64
C ARG A 488 0.43 -45.85 2.82
N GLY A 489 -0.81 -45.53 2.44
CA GLY A 489 -1.97 -46.42 2.64
C GLY A 489 -2.44 -46.53 4.09
N ILE A 490 -2.00 -45.62 4.97
CA ILE A 490 -2.44 -45.53 6.35
C ILE A 490 -3.69 -44.66 6.42
N ASN A 491 -4.68 -45.09 7.22
CA ASN A 491 -5.90 -44.31 7.41
C ASN A 491 -5.56 -42.94 8.01
N THR A 492 -5.97 -41.86 7.34
CA THR A 492 -5.68 -40.48 7.79
C THR A 492 -6.29 -40.15 9.15
N CYS A 493 -7.37 -40.83 9.56
CA CYS A 493 -7.95 -40.71 10.91
C CYS A 493 -7.01 -41.19 12.03
N GLN A 494 -5.99 -41.98 11.71
CA GLN A 494 -4.99 -42.46 12.66
C GLN A 494 -3.79 -41.50 12.75
N THR A 495 -3.82 -40.35 12.08
CA THR A 495 -2.76 -39.36 12.12
C THR A 495 -2.77 -38.66 13.47
N THR A 496 -1.90 -39.11 14.38
CA THR A 496 -1.65 -38.48 15.67
C THR A 496 -0.17 -38.12 15.80
N PRO A 497 0.16 -37.04 16.53
CA PRO A 497 1.56 -36.66 16.74
C PRO A 497 2.33 -37.73 17.50
N SER A 498 3.40 -38.25 16.90
CA SER A 498 4.32 -39.18 17.57
C SER A 498 5.36 -38.47 18.42
N SER A 499 5.82 -39.11 19.49
CA SER A 499 7.05 -38.71 20.21
C SER A 499 8.33 -39.19 19.49
N GLU A 500 8.22 -40.18 18.61
CA GLU A 500 9.35 -40.77 17.87
C GLU A 500 9.79 -39.88 16.70
N LYS A 501 11.04 -39.40 16.72
CA LYS A 501 11.59 -38.46 15.74
C LYS A 501 12.22 -39.14 14.50
N ASN A 502 11.64 -40.26 14.07
CA ASN A 502 12.14 -41.04 12.92
C ASN A 502 11.67 -40.45 11.58
N ILE A 503 10.40 -40.05 11.51
CA ILE A 503 9.82 -39.29 10.40
C ILE A 503 9.26 -38.00 11.00
N MET A 504 9.78 -36.85 10.58
CA MET A 504 9.43 -35.56 11.15
C MET A 504 8.83 -34.63 10.10
N ILE A 505 7.64 -34.10 10.33
CA ILE A 505 7.10 -33.00 9.53
C ILE A 505 7.64 -31.68 10.07
N VAL A 506 8.33 -30.93 9.22
CA VAL A 506 8.93 -29.64 9.55
C VAL A 506 8.68 -28.64 8.44
N ASN A 507 8.74 -27.35 8.75
CA ASN A 507 8.66 -26.29 7.76
C ASN A 507 9.99 -26.21 6.98
N ALA A 508 9.96 -26.05 5.65
CA ALA A 508 11.17 -26.02 4.83
C ALA A 508 12.11 -24.84 5.15
N GLN A 509 11.60 -23.77 5.78
CA GLN A 509 12.42 -22.68 6.34
C GLN A 509 13.42 -23.15 7.41
N GLN A 510 13.16 -24.30 8.02
CA GLN A 510 13.95 -24.87 9.09
C GLN A 510 14.94 -25.94 8.61
N LEU A 511 15.10 -26.18 7.30
CA LEU A 511 15.94 -27.30 6.81
C LEU A 511 17.43 -27.19 7.12
N GLU A 512 17.91 -25.99 7.46
CA GLU A 512 19.30 -25.75 7.84
C GLU A 512 19.76 -26.58 9.06
N GLN A 513 18.84 -26.86 10.00
CA GLN A 513 19.09 -27.71 11.17
C GLN A 513 18.98 -29.21 10.86
N TYR A 514 18.58 -29.58 9.63
CA TYR A 514 18.39 -30.96 9.17
C TYR A 514 19.29 -31.37 8.01
N LYS A 515 20.41 -30.65 7.78
CA LYS A 515 21.34 -30.91 6.65
C LYS A 515 21.80 -32.36 6.48
N ASN A 516 21.94 -33.10 7.57
CA ASN A 516 22.42 -34.49 7.56
C ASN A 516 21.30 -35.53 7.36
N LYS A 517 20.06 -35.08 7.18
CA LYS A 517 18.88 -35.92 6.96
C LYS A 517 18.50 -35.94 5.48
N GLN A 518 17.51 -36.75 5.13
CA GLN A 518 16.91 -36.77 3.80
C GLN A 518 15.43 -36.39 3.88
N LEU A 519 14.86 -35.97 2.76
CA LEU A 519 13.43 -35.76 2.63
C LEU A 519 12.75 -37.05 2.19
N LEU A 520 11.58 -37.35 2.74
CA LEU A 520 10.67 -38.37 2.23
C LEU A 520 9.61 -37.70 1.35
N CYS A 521 9.67 -37.95 0.05
CA CYS A 521 8.79 -37.30 -0.92
C CYS A 521 7.45 -38.01 -1.08
N SER A 522 6.55 -37.42 -1.86
CA SER A 522 5.25 -38.03 -2.17
C SER A 522 5.35 -39.35 -2.92
N SER A 523 6.44 -39.59 -3.67
CA SER A 523 6.75 -40.89 -4.28
C SER A 523 7.24 -41.96 -3.29
N LEU A 524 7.42 -41.59 -2.02
CA LEU A 524 8.06 -42.38 -0.97
C LEU A 524 9.55 -42.65 -1.18
N ASP A 525 10.18 -41.97 -2.14
CA ASP A 525 11.63 -41.98 -2.31
C ASP A 525 12.30 -40.93 -1.42
N LYS A 526 13.57 -41.17 -1.10
CA LYS A 526 14.40 -40.24 -0.34
C LYS A 526 15.14 -39.28 -1.26
N LYS A 527 15.10 -37.99 -0.95
CA LYS A 527 15.84 -36.95 -1.68
C LYS A 527 16.68 -36.06 -0.76
N PRO A 528 17.70 -35.36 -1.29
CA PRO A 528 18.42 -34.33 -0.53
C PRO A 528 17.47 -33.24 -0.01
N VAL A 529 17.78 -32.65 1.15
CA VAL A 529 17.01 -31.53 1.73
C VAL A 529 16.93 -30.30 0.82
N THR A 530 17.88 -30.15 -0.10
CA THR A 530 17.90 -29.09 -1.11
C THR A 530 16.80 -29.23 -2.17
N GLU A 531 16.16 -30.40 -2.31
CA GLU A 531 15.10 -30.66 -3.29
C GLU A 531 13.68 -30.47 -2.72
N TRP A 532 13.55 -29.72 -1.62
CA TRP A 532 12.28 -29.50 -0.93
C TRP A 532 11.16 -28.97 -1.84
N GLN A 533 11.46 -28.19 -2.88
CA GLN A 533 10.48 -27.66 -3.83
C GLN A 533 9.69 -28.79 -4.49
N SER A 534 10.37 -29.85 -4.91
CA SER A 534 9.78 -31.01 -5.60
C SER A 534 9.26 -32.09 -4.64
N CYS A 535 9.60 -31.98 -3.35
CA CYS A 535 9.40 -33.02 -2.35
C CYS A 535 8.47 -32.57 -1.20
N ASN A 536 7.90 -31.37 -1.29
CA ASN A 536 7.00 -30.85 -0.27
C ASN A 536 5.68 -31.62 -0.20
N LEU A 537 5.10 -31.64 1.00
CA LEU A 537 3.89 -32.37 1.37
C LEU A 537 2.80 -31.41 1.84
N GLU A 538 2.89 -30.13 1.46
CA GLU A 538 1.85 -29.16 1.78
C GLU A 538 0.53 -29.58 1.13
N ALA A 539 -0.50 -29.74 1.95
CA ALA A 539 -1.81 -30.23 1.55
C ALA A 539 -2.95 -29.43 2.21
N ASN A 540 -2.63 -28.41 3.01
CA ASN A 540 -3.61 -27.47 3.54
C ASN A 540 -4.02 -26.48 2.45
N LEU A 541 -5.29 -26.06 2.46
CA LEU A 541 -5.76 -24.96 1.63
C LEU A 541 -5.50 -23.61 2.34
N PRO A 542 -5.05 -22.57 1.62
CA PRO A 542 -4.93 -21.23 2.18
C PRO A 542 -6.32 -20.60 2.42
N VAL A 543 -6.38 -19.47 3.13
CA VAL A 543 -7.60 -18.65 3.12
C VAL A 543 -7.91 -18.19 1.68
N GLY A 544 -9.16 -18.37 1.28
CA GLY A 544 -9.67 -17.95 -0.03
C GLY A 544 -10.67 -16.81 0.12
N VAL A 545 -10.68 -15.86 -0.81
CA VAL A 545 -11.75 -14.86 -0.92
C VAL A 545 -12.85 -15.42 -1.82
N PHE A 546 -14.01 -15.65 -1.22
CA PHE A 546 -15.19 -16.20 -1.88
C PHE A 546 -16.18 -15.10 -2.26
N ILE A 547 -16.83 -15.29 -3.39
CA ILE A 547 -17.90 -14.46 -3.94
C ILE A 547 -19.05 -15.35 -4.45
N ARG A 548 -20.22 -14.78 -4.78
CA ARG A 548 -21.30 -15.55 -5.41
C ARG A 548 -20.89 -16.04 -6.81
N GLU A 549 -21.28 -17.26 -7.16
CA GLU A 549 -21.08 -17.79 -8.52
C GLU A 549 -21.81 -16.98 -9.61
N THR A 550 -22.90 -16.30 -9.24
CA THR A 550 -23.75 -15.50 -10.11
C THR A 550 -23.19 -14.12 -10.47
N MET A 551 -22.08 -13.68 -9.85
CA MET A 551 -21.44 -12.40 -10.19
C MET A 551 -20.91 -12.40 -11.63
N THR A 552 -21.04 -11.27 -12.32
CA THR A 552 -20.66 -11.18 -13.74
C THR A 552 -19.15 -11.34 -13.94
N PRO A 553 -18.66 -11.71 -15.13
CA PRO A 553 -17.23 -11.76 -15.41
C PRO A 553 -16.51 -10.44 -15.08
N VAL A 554 -17.16 -9.30 -15.32
CA VAL A 554 -16.61 -7.97 -15.03
C VAL A 554 -16.49 -7.72 -13.52
N GLU A 555 -17.50 -8.12 -12.74
CA GLU A 555 -17.42 -8.04 -11.28
C GLU A 555 -16.31 -8.94 -10.72
N GLN A 556 -16.15 -10.15 -11.27
CA GLN A 556 -15.09 -11.07 -10.89
C GLN A 556 -13.69 -10.50 -11.16
N GLU A 557 -13.46 -9.97 -12.36
CA GLU A 557 -12.18 -9.35 -12.71
C GLU A 557 -11.92 -8.07 -11.89
N THR A 558 -12.96 -7.29 -11.62
CA THR A 558 -12.87 -6.12 -10.72
C THR A 558 -12.41 -6.54 -9.33
N MET A 559 -12.95 -7.63 -8.80
CA MET A 559 -12.59 -8.13 -7.48
C MET A 559 -11.17 -8.72 -7.44
N LYS A 560 -10.77 -9.48 -8.46
CA LYS A 560 -9.38 -9.96 -8.57
C LYS A 560 -8.40 -8.80 -8.61
N HIS A 561 -8.67 -7.79 -9.43
CA HIS A 561 -7.82 -6.60 -9.53
C HIS A 561 -7.70 -5.84 -8.20
N LEU A 562 -8.80 -5.75 -7.43
CA LEU A 562 -8.80 -5.15 -6.10
C LEU A 562 -7.77 -5.83 -5.18
N PHE A 563 -7.81 -7.17 -5.07
CA PHE A 563 -6.87 -7.91 -4.21
C PHE A 563 -5.44 -7.93 -4.74
N VAL A 564 -5.25 -8.02 -6.05
CA VAL A 564 -3.91 -7.88 -6.66
C VAL A 564 -3.32 -6.50 -6.33
N SER A 565 -4.13 -5.44 -6.38
CA SER A 565 -3.70 -4.08 -6.02
C SER A 565 -3.39 -3.95 -4.53
N LEU A 566 -4.18 -4.58 -3.64
CA LEU A 566 -3.88 -4.68 -2.22
C LEU A 566 -2.52 -5.37 -2.00
N SER A 567 -2.27 -6.46 -2.72
CA SER A 567 -1.01 -7.22 -2.62
C SER A 567 0.19 -6.43 -3.14
N ASP A 568 0.10 -5.80 -4.31
CA ASP A 568 1.19 -5.00 -4.91
C ASP A 568 1.59 -3.82 -4.02
N LYS A 569 0.64 -3.24 -3.27
CA LYS A 569 0.94 -2.12 -2.37
C LYS A 569 1.28 -2.56 -0.96
N PHE A 570 0.48 -3.43 -0.35
CA PHE A 570 0.52 -3.71 1.09
C PHE A 570 0.97 -5.12 1.44
N GLY A 571 1.18 -6.00 0.45
CA GLY A 571 1.79 -7.32 0.69
C GLY A 571 3.19 -7.18 1.29
N SER A 572 3.76 -8.26 1.81
CA SER A 572 5.02 -8.20 2.58
C SER A 572 6.22 -7.70 1.75
N LYS A 573 6.15 -7.86 0.42
CA LYS A 573 7.10 -7.31 -0.56
C LYS A 573 6.48 -6.21 -1.44
N GLY A 574 5.34 -5.68 -1.03
CA GLY A 574 4.64 -4.61 -1.73
C GLY A 574 5.42 -3.30 -1.71
N LYS A 575 4.90 -2.31 -2.40
CA LYS A 575 5.52 -0.97 -2.53
C LYS A 575 5.40 -0.10 -1.27
N LEU A 576 4.40 -0.38 -0.43
CA LEU A 576 3.99 0.42 0.73
C LEU A 576 3.61 -0.44 1.97
N PRO A 577 4.36 -1.50 2.34
CA PRO A 577 4.01 -2.35 3.49
C PRO A 577 4.10 -1.61 4.84
N ASP A 578 4.83 -0.50 4.89
CA ASP A 578 4.88 0.41 6.04
C ASP A 578 3.60 1.24 6.20
N VAL A 579 2.83 1.46 5.13
CA VAL A 579 1.57 2.19 5.19
C VAL A 579 0.50 1.35 5.85
N PHE A 580 0.34 0.11 5.39
CA PHE A 580 -0.60 -0.84 5.96
C PHE A 580 0.00 -2.25 5.87
N THR A 581 0.06 -2.94 7.00
CA THR A 581 0.51 -4.33 7.05
C THR A 581 -0.66 -5.26 6.73
N LEU A 582 -0.77 -5.69 5.48
CA LEU A 582 -1.84 -6.58 5.01
C LEU A 582 -1.73 -7.98 5.63
N PHE A 583 -0.52 -8.54 5.57
CA PHE A 583 -0.16 -9.81 6.18
C PHE A 583 0.79 -9.56 7.34
N GLY A 584 0.42 -10.06 8.51
CA GLY A 584 1.11 -9.84 9.76
C GLY A 584 0.13 -9.62 10.90
N GLN A 585 0.66 -9.71 12.12
CA GLN A 585 -0.11 -9.58 13.34
C GLN A 585 -0.81 -8.21 13.39
N TYR A 586 -2.14 -8.22 13.46
CA TYR A 586 -2.93 -6.99 13.50
C TYR A 586 -3.00 -6.39 14.90
N LYS A 587 -3.12 -7.25 15.93
CA LYS A 587 -3.25 -6.86 17.33
C LYS A 587 -2.47 -7.83 18.21
N ASP A 588 -1.96 -7.35 19.34
CA ASP A 588 -1.21 -8.16 20.30
C ASP A 588 -1.96 -9.44 20.67
N ASN A 589 -1.27 -10.57 20.59
CA ASN A 589 -1.78 -11.91 20.87
C ASN A 589 -3.01 -12.34 20.04
N VAL A 590 -3.35 -11.64 18.95
CA VAL A 590 -4.39 -12.04 18.01
C VAL A 590 -3.77 -12.22 16.63
N HIS A 591 -3.70 -13.48 16.19
CA HIS A 591 -3.06 -13.89 14.95
C HIS A 591 -4.08 -14.21 13.85
N ASN A 592 -3.64 -14.10 12.60
CA ASN A 592 -4.38 -14.54 11.42
C ASN A 592 -5.76 -13.87 11.26
N VAL A 593 -5.85 -12.57 11.54
CA VAL A 593 -7.08 -11.79 11.40
C VAL A 593 -7.37 -11.57 9.91
N LEU A 594 -8.51 -12.06 9.42
CA LEU A 594 -8.92 -12.15 8.00
C LEU A 594 -8.04 -13.04 7.12
N PHE A 595 -6.73 -12.83 7.17
CA PHE A 595 -5.70 -13.53 6.39
C PHE A 595 -4.55 -13.92 7.32
N ALA A 596 -3.79 -14.93 6.93
CA ALA A 596 -2.67 -15.44 7.71
C ALA A 596 -1.55 -14.40 7.86
N ASP A 597 -0.92 -14.39 9.05
CA ASP A 597 0.15 -13.44 9.38
C ASP A 597 1.42 -13.69 8.55
N ASP A 598 1.65 -14.93 8.11
CA ASP A 598 2.82 -15.39 7.37
C ASP A 598 2.60 -15.49 5.84
N ALA A 599 1.41 -15.11 5.36
CA ALA A 599 1.18 -14.90 3.94
C ALA A 599 2.00 -13.70 3.43
N VAL A 600 2.27 -13.67 2.12
CA VAL A 600 3.11 -12.63 1.50
C VAL A 600 2.42 -11.89 0.37
N GLU A 601 1.47 -12.54 -0.30
CA GLU A 601 0.75 -11.97 -1.44
C GLU A 601 -0.61 -12.63 -1.66
N PHE A 602 -1.44 -12.01 -2.50
CA PHE A 602 -2.64 -12.62 -3.06
C PHE A 602 -2.38 -13.19 -4.46
N VAL A 603 -2.92 -14.36 -4.73
CA VAL A 603 -2.82 -15.06 -6.02
C VAL A 603 -4.20 -15.46 -6.52
N THR A 604 -4.43 -15.48 -7.83
CA THR A 604 -5.71 -15.90 -8.41
C THR A 604 -5.82 -17.40 -8.65
N GLU A 605 -4.70 -18.11 -8.52
CA GLU A 605 -4.59 -19.56 -8.70
C GLU A 605 -3.67 -20.15 -7.63
N LEU A 606 -3.99 -21.36 -7.18
CA LEU A 606 -3.16 -22.09 -6.21
C LEU A 606 -1.87 -22.55 -6.90
N LYS A 607 -0.72 -22.17 -6.33
CA LYS A 607 0.60 -22.46 -6.90
C LYS A 607 1.08 -23.90 -6.68
N ASN A 608 0.60 -24.55 -5.62
CA ASN A 608 1.04 -25.89 -5.24
C ASN A 608 0.04 -26.94 -5.75
N PRO A 609 0.46 -27.91 -6.60
CA PRO A 609 -0.46 -28.93 -7.13
C PRO A 609 -1.06 -29.85 -6.06
N ASN A 610 -0.37 -30.04 -4.93
CA ASN A 610 -0.86 -30.86 -3.81
C ASN A 610 -1.97 -30.15 -3.03
N THR A 611 -2.02 -28.82 -3.11
CA THR A 611 -3.00 -27.97 -2.45
C THR A 611 -4.25 -27.83 -3.31
N ASN A 612 -5.22 -28.72 -3.13
CA ASN A 612 -6.51 -28.66 -3.81
C ASN A 612 -7.64 -29.25 -2.94
N GLU A 613 -8.89 -28.88 -3.24
CA GLU A 613 -10.07 -29.27 -2.45
C GLU A 613 -10.29 -30.80 -2.39
N GLN A 614 -9.98 -31.53 -3.46
CA GLN A 614 -10.12 -32.98 -3.49
C GLN A 614 -9.13 -33.65 -2.54
N THR A 615 -7.87 -33.26 -2.59
CA THR A 615 -6.83 -33.72 -1.65
C THR A 615 -7.24 -33.36 -0.23
N TYR A 616 -7.52 -32.08 0.05
CA TYR A 616 -7.84 -31.58 1.39
C TYR A 616 -9.05 -32.29 2.02
N ASN A 617 -10.15 -32.41 1.29
CA ASN A 617 -11.35 -33.09 1.79
C ASN A 617 -11.09 -34.59 2.02
N GLY A 618 -10.28 -35.22 1.17
CA GLY A 618 -9.85 -36.60 1.34
C GLY A 618 -8.82 -36.84 2.45
N LEU A 619 -8.47 -35.82 3.26
CA LEU A 619 -7.66 -35.93 4.48
C LEU A 619 -8.49 -35.70 5.75
N LYS A 620 -9.77 -35.34 5.63
CA LYS A 620 -10.65 -35.15 6.79
C LYS A 620 -10.96 -36.50 7.45
N CYS A 621 -11.06 -36.51 8.77
CA CYS A 621 -11.64 -37.61 9.51
C CYS A 621 -13.05 -37.22 9.91
N ASP A 622 -14.06 -37.86 9.32
CA ASP A 622 -15.45 -37.64 9.72
C ASP A 622 -15.66 -38.26 11.10
N THR A 623 -15.60 -37.45 12.16
CA THR A 623 -15.89 -37.88 13.54
C THR A 623 -17.37 -38.23 13.77
N ASN A 624 -18.23 -38.11 12.75
CA ASN A 624 -19.68 -38.33 12.86
C ASN A 624 -20.24 -39.40 11.91
N THR A 625 -19.51 -40.50 11.69
CA THR A 625 -20.18 -41.77 11.36
C THR A 625 -20.55 -42.50 12.63
N ILE A 626 -21.41 -41.91 13.46
CA ILE A 626 -22.27 -42.73 14.32
C ILE A 626 -23.19 -43.44 13.33
N LYS A 627 -22.86 -44.69 13.00
CA LYS A 627 -23.76 -45.58 12.25
C LYS A 627 -25.10 -45.54 12.98
N LYS A 628 -26.09 -44.85 12.42
CA LYS A 628 -27.49 -45.17 12.68
C LYS A 628 -27.69 -46.56 12.09
N ASN A 629 -27.54 -47.58 12.93
CA ASN A 629 -28.12 -48.89 12.66
C ASN A 629 -29.64 -48.79 12.76
#